data_AF-A0A7W6DCE9-F1
#
_entry.id   AF-A0A7W6DCE9-F1
#
_cell.length_a   1.000
_cell.length_b   1.000
_cell.length_c   1.000
_cell.angle_alpha   90.00
_cell.angle_beta   90.00
_cell.angle_gamma   90.00
#
_symmetry.space_group_name_H-M   'P 1'
#
loop_
_entity.id
_entity.type
_entity.pdbx_description
1 polymer ?
#
loop_
_entity_poly.entity_id
_entity_poly.type
_entity_poly.pdbx_seq_one_letter_code
_entity_poly.pdbx_strand_id
1 'polypeptide(L)' 'MNLFTRVENAFAILLTRGEYRQAELYERDGFFYAAHGRGFVRLCGNRMTTVPAVRWDDIVGVEFDERWNGVGRV' A
#
# COMPACT_ATOMS: atom_id res chain seq x y z
N MET A 1 8.96 1.74 18.78
CA MET A 1 8.88 0.71 17.72
C MET A 1 7.42 0.59 17.34
N ASN A 2 7.01 1.10 16.17
CA ASN A 2 5.64 0.89 15.70
C ASN A 2 5.58 -0.40 14.89
N LEU A 3 4.64 -1.27 15.26
CA LEU A 3 4.33 -2.48 14.51
C LEU A 3 3.44 -2.14 13.32
N PHE A 4 3.44 -3.03 12.33
CA PHE A 4 2.42 -2.96 11.28
C PHE A 4 1.06 -3.22 11.90
N THR A 5 0.12 -2.34 11.61
CA THR A 5 -1.29 -2.51 11.98
C THR A 5 -2.09 -2.73 10.72
N ARG A 6 -2.92 -3.76 10.69
CA ARG A 6 -3.84 -3.99 9.57
C ARG A 6 -4.87 -2.85 9.56
N VAL A 7 -5.16 -2.33 8.37
CA VAL A 7 -6.27 -1.39 8.17
C VAL A 7 -7.50 -2.23 7.84
N GLU A 8 -8.40 -2.36 8.80
CA GLU A 8 -9.62 -3.16 8.65
C GLU A 8 -10.52 -2.58 7.55
N ASN A 9 -11.19 -3.47 6.80
CA ASN A 9 -12.07 -3.13 5.67
C ASN A 9 -11.39 -2.34 4.54
N ALA A 10 -10.06 -2.35 4.46
CA ALA A 10 -9.29 -1.72 3.39
C ALA A 10 -8.33 -2.71 2.70
N PHE A 11 -8.03 -2.44 1.43
CA PHE A 11 -7.08 -3.23 0.64
C PHE A 11 -6.43 -2.37 -0.45
N ALA A 12 -5.27 -2.80 -0.93
CA ALA A 12 -4.62 -2.23 -2.10
C ALA A 12 -4.77 -3.14 -3.32
N ILE A 13 -4.86 -2.55 -4.51
CA ILE A 13 -4.73 -3.27 -5.77
C ILE A 13 -3.28 -3.21 -6.22
N LEU A 14 -2.60 -4.35 -6.25
CA LEU A 14 -1.24 -4.47 -6.76
C LEU A 14 -1.24 -4.94 -8.22
N LEU A 15 -0.38 -4.33 -9.02
CA LEU A 15 -0.12 -4.70 -10.41
C LEU A 15 1.28 -5.29 -10.53
N THR A 16 1.39 -6.51 -11.04
CA THR A 16 2.67 -7.17 -11.31
C THR A 16 2.58 -7.92 -12.64
N ARG A 17 3.44 -7.58 -13.61
CA ARG A 17 3.48 -8.22 -14.94
C ARG A 17 2.11 -8.28 -15.65
N GLY A 18 1.28 -7.24 -15.49
CA GLY A 18 -0.06 -7.17 -16.09
C GLY A 18 -1.17 -7.85 -15.28
N GLU A 19 -0.83 -8.53 -14.19
CA GLU A 19 -1.79 -9.16 -13.29
C GLU A 19 -2.15 -8.22 -12.14
N TYR A 20 -3.46 -8.04 -11.92
CA TYR A 20 -4.01 -7.28 -10.81
C TYR A 20 -4.37 -8.23 -9.68
N ARG A 21 -3.99 -7.88 -8.44
CA ARG A 21 -4.37 -8.64 -7.25
C ARG A 21 -4.78 -7.72 -6.11
N GLN A 22 -5.76 -8.13 -5.33
CA GLN A 22 -6.06 -7.51 -4.05
C GLN A 22 -5.02 -7.95 -3.01
N ALA A 23 -4.56 -7.02 -2.19
CA ALA A 23 -3.63 -7.26 -1.10
C ALA A 23 -4.10 -6.54 0.16
N GLU A 24 -3.97 -7.21 1.30
CA GLU A 24 -4.29 -6.63 2.60
C GLU A 24 -3.47 -5.35 2.85
N LEU A 25 -4.14 -4.31 3.35
CA LEU A 25 -3.54 -3.02 3.64
C LEU A 25 -3.07 -2.95 5.09
N TYR A 26 -1.89 -2.38 5.28
CA TYR A 26 -1.27 -2.15 6.58
C TYR A 26 -0.76 -0.72 6.68
N GLU A 27 -0.79 -0.18 7.88
CA GLU A 27 -0.16 1.08 8.21
C GLU A 27 1.05 0.85 9.12
N ARG A 28 2.11 1.60 8.87
CA ARG A 28 3.22 1.74 9.80
C ARG A 28 3.85 3.12 9.64
N ASP A 29 4.07 3.79 10.77
CA ASP A 29 4.76 5.09 10.82
C ASP A 29 4.11 6.14 9.88
N GLY A 30 2.78 6.10 9.73
CA GLY A 30 2.01 7.01 8.87
C GLY A 30 2.05 6.67 7.38
N PHE A 31 2.63 5.54 6.98
CA PHE A 31 2.69 5.09 5.58
C PHE A 31 1.89 3.81 5.37
N PHE A 32 1.29 3.69 4.18
CA PHE A 32 0.64 2.45 3.77
C PHE A 32 1.60 1.45 3.14
N TYR A 33 1.31 0.20 3.44
CA TYR A 33 1.99 -1.00 2.96
C TYR A 33 0.96 -2.04 2.55
N ALA A 34 1.30 -2.85 1.57
CA ALA A 34 0.47 -3.98 1.16
C ALA A 34 1.18 -5.31 1.46
N ALA A 35 0.41 -6.34 1.79
CA ALA A 35 0.91 -7.70 1.82
C ALA A 35 1.51 -8.09 0.46
N HIS A 36 2.74 -8.60 0.48
CA HIS A 36 3.41 -9.10 -0.72
C HIS A 36 4.25 -10.34 -0.38
N GLY A 37 3.81 -11.51 -0.88
CA GLY A 37 4.52 -12.76 -0.63
C GLY A 37 4.54 -13.09 0.87
N ARG A 38 5.72 -13.17 1.49
CA ARG A 38 5.88 -13.42 2.93
C ARG A 38 6.11 -12.13 3.75
N GLY A 39 6.03 -10.96 3.13
CA GLY A 39 6.32 -9.69 3.78
C GLY A 39 5.41 -8.57 3.28
N PHE A 40 5.94 -7.35 3.30
CA PHE A 40 5.21 -6.14 2.98
C PHE A 40 5.95 -5.32 1.94
N VAL A 41 5.20 -4.63 1.09
CA VAL A 41 5.74 -3.63 0.17
C VAL A 41 5.16 -2.26 0.51
N ARG A 42 6.01 -1.23 0.58
CA ARG A 42 5.53 0.15 0.81
C ARG A 42 4.89 0.68 -0.46
N LEU A 43 3.73 1.30 -0.34
CA LEU A 43 2.95 1.82 -1.47
C LEU A 43 3.37 3.24 -1.89
N CYS A 44 4.61 3.55 -2.26
CA CYS A 44 5.03 4.93 -2.56
C CYS A 44 4.11 5.76 -3.50
N GLY A 45 4.20 7.09 -3.42
CA GLY A 45 3.47 7.99 -4.32
C GLY A 45 3.70 7.72 -5.81
N ASN A 46 2.81 8.26 -6.65
CA ASN A 46 2.75 8.01 -8.10
C ASN A 46 2.63 6.51 -8.45
N ARG A 47 1.83 5.77 -7.69
CA ARG A 47 1.52 4.36 -7.98
C ARG A 47 2.75 3.44 -7.98
N MET A 48 3.81 3.85 -7.29
CA MET A 48 5.07 3.12 -7.19
C MET A 48 5.14 2.30 -5.92
N THR A 49 6.07 1.35 -5.87
CA THR A 49 6.37 0.64 -4.63
C THR A 49 7.87 0.56 -4.39
N THR A 50 8.27 0.08 -3.21
CA THR A 50 9.69 -0.22 -2.92
C THR A 50 10.24 -1.42 -3.70
N VAL A 51 9.38 -2.15 -4.44
CA VAL A 51 9.80 -3.23 -5.33
C VAL A 51 9.58 -2.77 -6.78
N PRO A 52 10.63 -2.57 -7.59
CA PRO A 52 10.51 -1.95 -8.92
C PRO A 52 9.55 -2.66 -9.89
N ALA A 53 9.42 -3.98 -9.77
CA ALA A 53 8.54 -4.80 -10.61
C ALA A 53 7.06 -4.77 -10.19
N VAL A 54 6.73 -4.10 -9.09
CA VAL A 54 5.39 -4.06 -8.50
C VAL A 54 4.92 -2.61 -8.46
N ARG A 55 3.71 -2.40 -8.96
CA ARG A 55 2.99 -1.13 -8.89
C ARG A 55 1.74 -1.32 -8.06
N TRP A 56 1.13 -0.24 -7.62
CA TRP A 56 -0.23 -0.28 -7.08
C TRP A 56 -1.12 0.57 -7.96
N ASP A 57 -2.36 0.15 -8.15
CA ASP A 57 -3.32 0.84 -9.00
C ASP A 57 -4.25 1.74 -8.19
N ASP A 58 -4.77 1.21 -7.08
CA ASP A 58 -5.70 1.90 -6.20
C ASP A 58 -5.59 1.42 -4.73
N ILE A 59 -6.10 2.22 -3.80
CA ILE A 59 -6.29 1.88 -2.38
C ILE A 59 -7.76 2.09 -2.04
N VAL A 60 -8.42 1.02 -1.59
CA VAL A 60 -9.87 1.01 -1.34
C VAL A 60 -10.13 0.94 0.15
N GLY A 61 -11.12 1.71 0.63
CA GLY A 61 -11.59 1.65 2.01
C GLY A 61 -10.91 2.61 2.98
N VAL A 62 -9.98 3.46 2.50
CA VAL A 62 -9.34 4.51 3.30
C VAL A 62 -8.98 5.70 2.40
N GLU A 63 -8.91 6.90 2.99
CA GLU A 63 -8.40 8.09 2.30
C GLU A 63 -6.87 8.06 2.18
N PHE A 64 -6.36 8.52 1.04
CA PHE A 64 -4.93 8.63 0.77
C PHE A 64 -4.68 9.75 -0.24
N ASP A 65 -3.42 10.20 -0.35
CA ASP A 65 -2.98 11.14 -1.39
C ASP A 65 -2.16 10.37 -2.44
N GLU A 66 -2.44 10.53 -3.74
CA GLU A 66 -1.68 9.81 -4.78
C GLU A 66 -0.19 10.20 -4.83
N ARG A 67 0.16 11.41 -4.37
CA ARG A 67 1.53 11.87 -4.19
C ARG A 67 2.13 11.34 -2.88
N TRP A 68 1.27 11.04 -1.90
CA TRP A 68 1.61 10.54 -0.56
C TRP A 68 0.70 9.43 -0.08
N ASN A 69 1.24 8.23 -0.09
CA ASN A 69 0.55 6.99 0.27
C ASN A 69 0.30 6.76 1.76
N GLY A 70 0.27 7.82 2.55
CA GLY A 70 0.09 7.76 3.98
C GLY A 70 -1.16 8.51 4.39
N VAL A 71 -1.53 8.39 5.66
CA VAL A 71 -2.44 9.36 6.27
C VAL A 71 -1.71 10.70 6.16
N GLY A 72 -2.16 11.58 5.28
CA GLY A 72 -1.56 12.88 5.07
C GLY A 72 -1.50 13.60 6.40
N ARG A 73 -0.35 13.57 7.09
CA ARG A 73 -0.12 14.46 8.20
C ARG A 73 0.11 15.83 7.58
N VAL A 74 -0.92 16.66 7.71
CA VAL A 74 -0.82 18.12 7.63
C VAL A 74 0.36 18.60 8.47
#